data_AF-A0A8J9T1R5-F1
#
_entry.id   AF-A0A8J9T1R5-F1
#
_cell.length_a   1.000
_cell.length_b   1.000
_cell.length_c   1.000
_cell.angle_alpha   90.00
_cell.angle_beta   90.00
_cell.angle_gamma   90.00
#
_symmetry.space_group_name_H-M   'P 1'
#
loop_
_entity.id
_entity.type
_entity.pdbx_description
1 polymer ?
#
loop_
_entity_poly.entity_id
_entity_poly.type
_entity_poly.pdbx_seq_one_letter_code
_entity_poly.pdbx_strand_id
1 'polypeptide(L)'
;MAPKKYYQRFNPQKSNLIKLNGPDPALAYHMEETFVVEPLKPVVHAMNTHLGYDKTTEILTNYRRSPCTIEALVTDTLSMDYPYSDYNFIDDQIYQDALKFVDYNFFPDYDKPLYPVHFCDLRAYPYDMSVSACEPFISSPELKNLLKEAQQHGDLRHAHPTFGNLYNDIFVRTRKELHEIKDNVDNCANTMKYVYDIRAFPRSHLVKKEDPDKLRQVYGCPKNHILSETMFYWPLFDYYKQHPDNHILAWGKETLSGGWNKILAEMPVKLSPQYTVLCIDFKKFDKRLNFRLIDDAHKLFKAHIDFSQYVPVWSSYDDAEYGPPEDREKQKVRMTRLFDWMCRTVKDAPVRLPDGSRYQRTKSGMPSGIFGTNWTDSICNAIYVYCILRDMSIPIHNDTYMKVMGDDSLVVLPFDVDILGSEQEAKEALAYHAKKRFGAVVNTAKGKSVVSGNIQDVPFLGFYNNSGYPSRDMEELYARLVYPERASDYNVLMARCIGHAYASCGLDRTFYTVVKDIFEYLQGQGFSPSTKELRNFDFMHGFHLTQSFPTMDEITKRLTPDTHPPDNSEYMPGWLFKHDEMPWRTCRRIRTYRDVYPNFC
;
A
#
# COMPACT_ATOMS: atom_id res chain seq x y z
N MET A 1 -19.29 -26.21 -23.62
CA MET A 1 -18.82 -25.26 -24.67
C MET A 1 -17.45 -24.75 -24.25
N ALA A 2 -16.39 -25.04 -25.02
CA ALA A 2 -15.05 -24.53 -24.73
C ALA A 2 -15.01 -23.00 -24.83
N PRO A 3 -14.28 -22.29 -23.94
CA PRO A 3 -14.18 -20.84 -24.01
C PRO A 3 -13.48 -20.44 -25.31
N LYS A 4 -14.16 -19.62 -26.12
CA LYS A 4 -13.58 -19.01 -27.32
C LYS A 4 -12.30 -18.28 -26.90
N LYS A 5 -11.17 -18.67 -27.48
CA LYS A 5 -9.89 -17.98 -27.35
C LYS A 5 -10.05 -16.51 -27.79
N TYR A 6 -10.17 -15.59 -26.83
CA TYR A 6 -10.10 -14.14 -27.06
C TYR A 6 -8.65 -13.75 -27.35
N TYR A 7 -8.16 -14.02 -28.56
CA TYR A 7 -7.01 -13.29 -29.10
C TYR A 7 -7.56 -12.09 -29.88
N GLN A 8 -7.94 -11.03 -29.15
CA GLN A 8 -8.17 -9.74 -29.78
C GLN A 8 -6.86 -9.31 -30.46
N ARG A 9 -6.95 -8.88 -31.73
CA ARG A 9 -5.83 -8.28 -32.44
C ARG A 9 -5.43 -7.01 -31.70
N PHE A 10 -4.34 -7.08 -30.93
CA PHE A 10 -3.72 -5.92 -30.29
C PHE A 10 -3.41 -4.88 -31.35
N ASN A 11 -4.04 -3.69 -31.27
CA ASN A 11 -3.58 -2.51 -31.98
C ASN A 11 -2.73 -1.69 -31.00
N PRO A 12 -1.38 -1.68 -31.13
CA PRO A 12 -0.49 -1.03 -30.17
C PRO A 12 -0.77 0.47 -29.98
N GLN A 13 -1.38 1.13 -30.97
CA GLN A 13 -1.71 2.55 -30.88
C GLN A 13 -2.94 2.82 -29.99
N LYS A 14 -3.80 1.83 -29.76
CA LYS A 14 -5.08 1.97 -29.05
C LYS A 14 -5.14 1.23 -27.71
N SER A 15 -4.10 0.49 -27.34
CA SER A 15 -4.03 -0.30 -26.11
C SER A 15 -3.19 0.41 -25.04
N ASN A 16 -3.55 0.22 -23.78
CA ASN A 16 -2.74 0.65 -22.62
C ASN A 16 -1.66 -0.40 -22.25
N LEU A 17 -1.77 -1.63 -22.78
CA LEU A 17 -0.83 -2.70 -22.53
C LEU A 17 -0.18 -3.22 -23.81
N ILE A 18 1.14 -3.11 -23.89
CA ILE A 18 1.91 -3.77 -24.95
C ILE A 18 2.44 -5.09 -24.42
N LYS A 19 2.06 -6.20 -25.05
CA LYS A 19 2.69 -7.49 -24.79
C LYS A 19 4.11 -7.47 -25.35
N LEU A 20 5.10 -7.55 -24.46
CA LEU A 20 6.51 -7.59 -24.84
C LEU A 20 6.90 -9.01 -25.27
N ASN A 21 6.58 -10.01 -24.43
CA ASN A 21 6.93 -11.40 -24.66
C ASN A 21 5.71 -12.31 -24.40
N GLY A 22 5.67 -13.46 -25.09
CA GLY A 22 4.74 -14.57 -24.84
C GLY A 22 4.99 -15.27 -23.50
N PRO A 23 4.11 -16.21 -23.09
CA PRO A 23 4.40 -17.12 -22.00
C PRO A 23 5.74 -17.82 -22.26
N ASP A 24 6.58 -17.90 -21.23
CA ASP A 24 7.92 -18.47 -21.30
C ASP A 24 8.12 -19.39 -20.08
N PRO A 25 8.09 -20.72 -20.27
CA PRO A 25 8.27 -21.67 -19.17
C PRO A 25 9.58 -21.50 -18.40
N ALA A 26 10.65 -20.99 -19.02
CA ALA A 26 11.92 -20.74 -18.34
C ALA A 26 11.83 -19.55 -17.37
N LEU A 27 10.85 -18.67 -17.60
CA LEU A 27 10.59 -17.46 -16.82
C LEU A 27 9.33 -17.59 -15.95
N ALA A 28 8.60 -18.69 -16.10
CA ALA A 28 7.43 -18.99 -15.29
C ALA A 28 7.81 -19.19 -13.82
N TYR A 29 6.88 -18.87 -12.93
CA TYR A 29 7.07 -19.07 -11.49
C TYR A 29 5.82 -19.68 -10.85
N HIS A 30 6.06 -20.48 -9.82
CA HIS A 30 5.02 -21.17 -9.09
C HIS A 30 4.14 -20.18 -8.32
N MET A 31 2.82 -20.38 -8.39
CA MET A 31 1.87 -19.74 -7.48
C MET A 31 1.41 -20.78 -6.47
N GLU A 32 1.48 -20.47 -5.18
CA GLU A 32 0.91 -21.35 -4.16
C GLU A 32 -0.62 -21.35 -4.29
N GLU A 33 -1.21 -22.52 -4.49
CA GLU A 33 -2.66 -22.69 -4.44
C GLU A 33 -3.13 -22.61 -2.98
N THR A 34 -4.04 -21.68 -2.69
CA THR A 34 -4.50 -21.38 -1.32
C THR A 34 -5.53 -22.39 -0.81
N PHE A 35 -5.18 -23.61 -0.41
CA PHE A 35 -6.18 -24.54 0.18
C PHE A 35 -5.61 -25.53 1.20
N VAL A 36 -5.22 -25.07 2.38
CA VAL A 36 -5.23 -25.92 3.58
C VAL A 36 -6.00 -25.20 4.68
N VAL A 37 -7.24 -25.63 4.92
CA VAL A 37 -8.15 -25.07 5.95
C VAL A 37 -8.22 -26.03 7.15
N GLU A 38 -7.07 -26.48 7.64
CA GLU A 38 -7.02 -27.42 8.77
C GLU A 38 -7.77 -26.94 10.04
N PRO A 39 -7.81 -25.65 10.40
CA PRO A 39 -8.45 -25.23 11.64
C PRO A 39 -9.91 -24.76 11.49
N LEU A 40 -10.66 -25.26 10.49
CA LEU A 40 -12.08 -24.86 10.30
C LEU A 40 -13.00 -25.37 11.43
N LYS A 41 -12.74 -26.57 11.95
CA LYS A 41 -13.60 -27.22 12.96
C LYS A 41 -13.84 -26.39 14.23
N PRO A 42 -12.82 -25.87 14.93
CA PRO A 42 -13.06 -25.05 16.13
C PRO A 42 -13.83 -23.76 15.79
N VAL A 43 -13.60 -23.17 14.62
CA VAL A 43 -14.32 -21.96 14.18
C VAL A 43 -15.82 -22.25 14.03
N VAL A 44 -16.18 -23.29 13.29
CA VAL A 44 -17.59 -23.67 13.07
C VAL A 44 -18.26 -24.11 14.36
N HIS A 45 -17.55 -24.80 15.25
CA HIS A 45 -18.08 -25.19 16.55
C HIS A 45 -18.47 -23.97 17.40
N ALA A 46 -17.53 -23.03 17.60
CA ALA A 46 -17.79 -21.81 18.37
C ALA A 46 -18.91 -20.97 17.74
N MET A 47 -18.95 -20.87 16.40
CA MET A 47 -20.03 -20.16 15.70
C MET A 47 -21.39 -20.81 15.93
N ASN A 48 -21.50 -22.14 15.82
CA ASN A 48 -22.76 -22.84 16.09
C ASN A 48 -23.23 -22.65 17.54
N THR A 49 -22.29 -22.65 18.49
CA THR A 49 -22.57 -22.45 19.91
C THR A 49 -23.12 -21.06 20.21
N HIS A 50 -22.58 -20.01 19.58
CA HIS A 50 -22.88 -18.62 19.95
C HIS A 50 -23.77 -17.86 18.95
N LEU A 51 -23.78 -18.21 17.66
CA LEU A 51 -24.66 -17.62 16.64
C LEU A 51 -25.87 -18.51 16.33
N GLY A 52 -25.77 -19.81 16.61
CA GLY A 52 -26.73 -20.80 16.16
C GLY A 52 -26.39 -21.39 14.78
N TYR A 53 -26.99 -22.54 14.50
CA TYR A 53 -26.73 -23.34 13.30
C TYR A 53 -27.11 -22.63 12.00
N ASP A 54 -28.27 -21.98 11.98
CA ASP A 54 -28.80 -21.34 10.76
C ASP A 54 -27.90 -20.20 10.29
N LYS A 55 -27.48 -19.31 11.22
CA LYS A 55 -26.61 -18.18 10.89
C LYS A 55 -25.20 -18.62 10.50
N THR A 56 -24.69 -19.65 11.17
CA THR A 56 -23.40 -20.25 10.81
C THR A 56 -23.44 -20.84 9.41
N THR A 57 -24.51 -21.58 9.09
CA THR A 57 -24.73 -22.15 7.75
C THR A 57 -24.81 -21.04 6.70
N GLU A 58 -25.55 -19.97 6.97
CA GLU A 58 -25.66 -18.81 6.08
C GLU A 58 -24.27 -18.22 5.74
N ILE A 59 -23.41 -18.00 6.74
CA ILE A 59 -22.05 -17.46 6.51
C ILE A 59 -21.21 -18.42 5.68
N LEU A 60 -21.27 -19.72 5.98
CA LEU A 60 -20.55 -20.77 5.25
C LEU A 60 -21.06 -20.94 3.80
N THR A 61 -22.31 -20.60 3.53
CA THR A 61 -22.90 -20.72 2.19
C THR A 61 -22.80 -19.44 1.38
N ASN A 62 -22.79 -18.27 2.02
CA ASN A 62 -22.89 -16.98 1.33
C ASN A 62 -21.53 -16.37 0.97
N TYR A 63 -20.42 -16.87 1.51
CA TYR A 63 -19.09 -16.33 1.25
C TYR A 63 -18.15 -17.39 0.67
N ARG A 64 -17.16 -16.92 -0.09
CA ARG A 64 -16.07 -17.74 -0.63
C ARG A 64 -14.84 -16.89 -0.89
N ARG A 65 -13.67 -17.52 -0.97
CA ARG A 65 -12.47 -16.89 -1.52
C ARG A 65 -12.44 -17.10 -3.03
N SER A 66 -12.06 -16.06 -3.76
CA SER A 66 -11.80 -16.21 -5.18
C SER A 66 -10.59 -17.10 -5.42
N PRO A 67 -10.63 -18.01 -6.41
CA PRO A 67 -9.51 -18.89 -6.69
C PRO A 67 -8.31 -18.10 -7.22
N CYS A 68 -7.12 -18.39 -6.71
CA CYS A 68 -5.87 -17.82 -7.19
C CYS A 68 -5.31 -18.63 -8.36
N THR A 69 -5.89 -18.49 -9.55
CA THR A 69 -5.39 -19.15 -10.77
C THR A 69 -4.56 -18.20 -11.64
N ILE A 70 -3.69 -18.76 -12.50
CA ILE A 70 -2.87 -17.97 -13.43
C ILE A 70 -3.79 -17.17 -14.35
N GLU A 71 -4.87 -17.79 -14.83
CA GLU A 71 -5.86 -17.17 -15.70
C GLU A 71 -6.57 -15.99 -15.04
N ALA A 72 -6.91 -16.12 -13.75
CA ALA A 72 -7.54 -15.03 -12.99
C ALA A 72 -6.59 -13.84 -12.84
N LEU A 73 -5.31 -14.09 -12.55
CA LEU A 73 -4.30 -13.02 -12.48
C LEU A 73 -4.02 -12.39 -13.84
N VAL A 74 -3.89 -13.19 -14.91
CA VAL A 74 -3.74 -12.68 -16.28
C VAL A 74 -4.95 -11.80 -16.66
N THR A 75 -6.16 -12.25 -16.35
CA THR A 75 -7.39 -11.49 -16.59
C THR A 75 -7.40 -10.18 -15.81
N ASP A 76 -6.99 -10.21 -14.55
CA ASP A 76 -6.88 -9.02 -13.72
C ASP A 76 -5.85 -8.02 -14.29
N THR A 77 -4.67 -8.49 -14.72
CA THR A 77 -3.65 -7.67 -15.38
C THR A 77 -4.18 -7.07 -16.68
N LEU A 78 -4.77 -7.89 -17.55
CA LEU A 78 -5.32 -7.44 -18.84
C LEU A 78 -6.47 -6.43 -18.67
N SER A 79 -7.10 -6.38 -17.49
CA SER A 79 -8.12 -5.37 -17.22
C SER A 79 -7.58 -3.94 -17.08
N MET A 80 -6.25 -3.75 -17.07
CA MET A 80 -5.62 -2.44 -17.28
C MET A 80 -5.70 -1.98 -18.74
N ASP A 81 -5.98 -2.88 -19.68
CA ASP A 81 -6.17 -2.53 -21.09
C ASP A 81 -7.61 -2.11 -21.36
N TYR A 82 -7.90 -0.85 -21.06
CA TYR A 82 -9.20 -0.25 -21.35
C TYR A 82 -9.17 0.58 -22.65
N PRO A 83 -10.33 0.80 -23.30
CA PRO A 83 -10.38 1.46 -24.60
C PRO A 83 -9.72 2.84 -24.60
N TYR A 84 -9.02 3.18 -25.68
CA TYR A 84 -8.42 4.51 -25.84
C TYR A 84 -9.42 5.67 -25.70
N SER A 85 -10.69 5.46 -26.06
CA SER A 85 -11.75 6.46 -25.88
C SER A 85 -12.04 6.79 -24.41
N ASP A 86 -11.67 5.89 -23.50
CA ASP A 86 -11.78 6.13 -22.06
C ASP A 86 -10.52 6.82 -21.51
N TYR A 87 -9.49 7.04 -22.33
CA TYR A 87 -8.33 7.84 -21.94
C TYR A 87 -8.63 9.32 -22.21
N ASN A 88 -9.11 10.01 -21.17
CA ASN A 88 -9.31 11.45 -21.20
C ASN A 88 -8.31 12.12 -20.24
N PHE A 89 -7.82 13.28 -20.64
CA PHE A 89 -7.04 14.13 -19.77
C PHE A 89 -7.28 15.59 -20.16
N ILE A 90 -7.95 16.34 -19.29
CA ILE A 90 -8.20 17.77 -19.49
C ILE A 90 -7.20 18.54 -18.63
N ASP A 91 -6.24 19.17 -19.29
CA ASP A 91 -5.26 20.07 -18.69
C ASP A 91 -5.69 21.51 -18.93
N ASP A 92 -6.47 22.04 -18.00
CA ASP A 92 -7.00 23.40 -18.03
C ASP A 92 -6.62 24.15 -16.74
N GLN A 93 -7.12 25.38 -16.58
CA GLN A 93 -6.84 26.19 -15.39
C GLN A 93 -7.30 25.50 -14.10
N ILE A 94 -8.39 24.72 -14.13
CA ILE A 94 -8.87 23.99 -12.95
C ILE A 94 -7.86 22.94 -12.53
N TYR A 95 -7.27 22.23 -13.49
CA TYR A 95 -6.19 21.28 -13.22
C TYR A 95 -4.94 21.97 -12.66
N GLN A 96 -4.54 23.10 -13.22
CA GLN A 96 -3.40 23.87 -12.72
C GLN A 96 -3.63 24.40 -11.29
N ASP A 97 -4.86 24.80 -10.97
CA ASP A 97 -5.22 25.20 -9.61
C ASP A 97 -5.24 24.01 -8.65
N ALA A 98 -5.62 22.82 -9.14
CA ALA A 98 -5.54 21.58 -8.36
C ALA A 98 -4.09 21.24 -7.97
N LEU A 99 -3.14 21.43 -8.90
CA LEU A 99 -1.71 21.25 -8.63
C LEU A 99 -1.22 22.19 -7.52
N LYS A 100 -1.63 23.46 -7.53
CA LYS A 100 -1.31 24.42 -6.47
C LYS A 100 -1.97 24.05 -5.13
N PHE A 101 -3.21 23.56 -5.18
CA PHE A 101 -3.92 23.11 -3.99
C PHE A 101 -3.18 21.95 -3.33
N VAL A 102 -2.79 20.92 -4.09
CA VAL A 102 -2.05 19.79 -3.50
C VAL A 102 -0.64 20.19 -3.08
N ASP A 103 0.02 21.09 -3.82
CA ASP A 103 1.32 21.62 -3.43
C ASP A 103 1.29 22.25 -2.04
N TYR A 104 0.30 23.12 -1.81
CA TYR A 104 0.07 23.79 -0.53
C TYR A 104 -0.31 22.80 0.60
N ASN A 105 -1.10 21.76 0.30
CA ASN A 105 -1.67 20.88 1.32
C ASN A 105 -0.86 19.61 1.62
N PHE A 106 0.13 19.28 0.78
CA PHE A 106 0.97 18.10 0.97
C PHE A 106 2.41 18.42 1.32
N PHE A 107 2.94 19.61 1.07
CA PHE A 107 4.36 19.84 1.30
C PHE A 107 4.59 20.78 2.48
N PRO A 108 5.73 20.63 3.19
CA PRO A 108 6.16 21.59 4.19
C PRO A 108 6.20 23.01 3.62
N ASP A 109 6.16 24.00 4.51
CA ASP A 109 6.55 25.37 4.14
C ASP A 109 7.89 25.35 3.40
N TYR A 110 7.97 26.11 2.30
CA TYR A 110 9.11 26.21 1.38
C TYR A 110 10.46 26.54 2.03
N ASP A 111 10.46 26.95 3.30
CA ASP A 111 11.64 27.37 4.05
C ASP A 111 12.54 26.21 4.52
N LYS A 112 12.09 24.95 4.40
CA LYS A 112 12.87 23.77 4.78
C LYS A 112 12.88 22.73 3.65
N PRO A 113 13.81 22.81 2.69
CA PRO A 113 13.89 21.82 1.61
C PRO A 113 14.20 20.44 2.17
N LEU A 114 13.68 19.42 1.50
CA LEU A 114 13.95 18.02 1.83
C LEU A 114 15.30 17.61 1.23
N TYR A 115 16.11 16.92 2.03
CA TYR A 115 17.39 16.38 1.56
C TYR A 115 17.27 14.86 1.39
N PRO A 116 17.76 14.27 0.29
CA PRO A 116 17.79 12.82 0.15
C PRO A 116 18.62 12.14 1.25
N VAL A 117 18.24 10.93 1.65
CA VAL A 117 19.03 10.09 2.55
C VAL A 117 20.16 9.44 1.77
N HIS A 118 21.33 9.29 2.40
CA HIS A 118 22.45 8.59 1.79
C HIS A 118 22.18 7.08 1.71
N PHE A 119 22.53 6.44 0.58
CA PHE A 119 22.18 5.03 0.32
C PHE A 119 22.70 4.05 1.39
N CYS A 120 23.87 4.33 1.98
CA CYS A 120 24.42 3.46 3.02
C CYS A 120 23.58 3.47 4.30
N ASP A 121 22.91 4.58 4.61
CA ASP A 121 22.14 4.75 5.85
C ASP A 121 20.84 3.96 5.81
N LEU A 122 20.34 3.70 4.61
CA LEU A 122 19.19 2.83 4.37
C LEU A 122 19.36 1.47 5.06
N ARG A 123 20.58 0.96 5.28
CA ARG A 123 20.78 -0.31 5.99
C ARG A 123 20.24 -0.30 7.43
N ALA A 124 20.18 0.85 8.06
CA ALA A 124 19.63 0.98 9.41
C ALA A 124 18.09 1.02 9.42
N TYR A 125 17.44 1.05 8.25
CA TYR A 125 16.01 1.27 8.18
C TYR A 125 15.27 -0.03 8.49
N PRO A 126 14.06 0.07 9.06
CA PRO A 126 13.41 -1.09 9.65
C PRO A 126 12.80 -2.06 8.61
N TYR A 127 13.43 -2.44 7.52
CA TYR A 127 12.75 -3.18 6.44
C TYR A 127 12.04 -4.48 6.87
N ASP A 128 10.91 -4.82 6.24
CA ASP A 128 10.37 -6.19 6.35
C ASP A 128 11.30 -7.19 5.65
N MET A 129 12.12 -7.88 6.44
CA MET A 129 13.10 -8.85 5.97
C MET A 129 12.47 -10.14 5.41
N SER A 130 11.18 -10.38 5.65
CA SER A 130 10.51 -11.61 5.22
C SER A 130 9.95 -11.56 3.80
N VAL A 131 9.88 -10.37 3.19
CA VAL A 131 9.34 -10.20 1.83
C VAL A 131 10.29 -10.76 0.77
N SER A 132 9.77 -10.99 -0.43
CA SER A 132 10.55 -11.41 -1.59
C SER A 132 11.73 -10.46 -1.88
N ALA A 133 12.85 -11.03 -2.32
CA ALA A 133 13.99 -10.29 -2.86
C ALA A 133 13.69 -9.63 -4.22
N CYS A 134 12.61 -10.05 -4.89
CA CYS A 134 12.19 -9.58 -6.21
C CYS A 134 13.28 -9.66 -7.29
N GLU A 135 13.00 -9.17 -8.50
CA GLU A 135 13.99 -9.12 -9.56
C GLU A 135 15.12 -8.13 -9.24
N PRO A 136 16.35 -8.39 -9.71
CA PRO A 136 16.79 -9.57 -10.47
C PRO A 136 17.17 -10.77 -9.57
N PHE A 137 17.13 -10.60 -8.26
CA PHE A 137 17.70 -11.53 -7.28
C PHE A 137 16.96 -12.87 -7.24
N ILE A 138 15.63 -12.83 -7.25
CA ILE A 138 14.78 -14.03 -7.25
C ILE A 138 14.92 -14.89 -8.51
N SER A 139 15.44 -14.33 -9.61
CA SER A 139 15.69 -15.08 -10.85
C SER A 139 17.11 -15.61 -10.95
N SER A 140 18.05 -15.11 -10.14
CA SER A 140 19.46 -15.50 -10.22
C SER A 140 19.67 -16.97 -9.84
N PRO A 141 20.14 -17.84 -10.76
CA PRO A 141 20.46 -19.23 -10.44
C PRO A 141 21.60 -19.35 -9.43
N GLU A 142 22.60 -18.47 -9.53
CA GLU A 142 23.76 -18.41 -8.63
C GLU A 142 23.31 -18.15 -7.18
N LEU A 143 22.50 -17.12 -6.96
CA LEU A 143 22.01 -16.80 -5.62
C LEU A 143 21.10 -17.89 -5.06
N LYS A 144 20.30 -18.55 -5.90
CA LYS A 144 19.50 -19.71 -5.47
C LYS A 144 20.37 -20.87 -5.01
N ASN A 145 21.47 -21.14 -5.70
CA ASN A 145 22.39 -22.20 -5.30
C ASN A 145 23.10 -21.84 -3.99
N LEU A 146 23.57 -20.59 -3.86
CA LEU A 146 24.15 -20.07 -2.62
C LEU A 146 23.21 -20.23 -1.42
N LEU A 147 21.92 -19.88 -1.59
CA LEU A 147 20.92 -20.04 -0.52
C LEU A 147 20.67 -21.51 -0.15
N LYS A 148 20.71 -22.43 -1.13
CA LYS A 148 20.58 -23.87 -0.87
C LYS A 148 21.78 -24.41 -0.10
N GLU A 149 22.99 -24.02 -0.49
CA GLU A 149 24.23 -24.38 0.22
C GLU A 149 24.22 -23.84 1.65
N ALA A 150 23.86 -22.57 1.84
CA ALA A 150 23.72 -21.96 3.17
C ALA A 150 22.66 -22.69 4.03
N GLN A 151 21.54 -23.11 3.43
CA GLN A 151 20.55 -23.93 4.15
C GLN A 151 21.11 -25.31 4.52
N GLN A 152 21.84 -25.97 3.62
CA GLN A 152 22.46 -27.28 3.86
C GLN A 152 23.52 -27.22 4.96
N HIS A 153 24.23 -26.11 5.09
CA HIS A 153 25.20 -25.87 6.15
C HIS A 153 24.56 -25.43 7.49
N GLY A 154 23.24 -25.17 7.51
CA GLY A 154 22.54 -24.72 8.71
C GLY A 154 22.65 -23.22 9.00
N ASP A 155 23.20 -22.43 8.07
CA ASP A 155 23.28 -20.97 8.20
C ASP A 155 21.90 -20.30 8.03
N LEU A 156 21.02 -20.92 7.24
CA LEU A 156 19.66 -20.47 6.98
C LEU A 156 18.62 -21.52 7.36
N ARG A 157 17.49 -21.07 7.93
CA ARG A 157 16.33 -21.94 8.18
C ARG A 157 15.67 -22.42 6.88
N HIS A 158 15.67 -21.58 5.85
CA HIS A 158 15.09 -21.86 4.54
C HIS A 158 15.86 -21.15 3.42
N ALA A 159 15.98 -21.78 2.26
CA ALA A 159 16.65 -21.22 1.07
C ALA A 159 15.76 -20.29 0.22
N HIS A 160 14.66 -19.75 0.76
CA HIS A 160 13.83 -18.81 0.01
C HIS A 160 14.58 -17.49 -0.26
N PRO A 161 14.51 -16.93 -1.48
CA PRO A 161 15.12 -15.66 -1.83
C PRO A 161 14.29 -14.49 -1.27
N THR A 162 14.38 -14.29 0.04
CA THR A 162 13.79 -13.14 0.74
C THR A 162 14.77 -11.98 0.79
N PHE A 163 14.27 -10.78 1.10
CA PHE A 163 15.12 -9.62 1.35
C PHE A 163 16.11 -9.91 2.50
N GLY A 164 15.65 -10.57 3.56
CA GLY A 164 16.48 -10.99 4.69
C GLY A 164 17.64 -11.91 4.29
N ASN A 165 17.33 -12.95 3.52
CA ASN A 165 18.32 -13.96 3.14
C ASN A 165 19.36 -13.45 2.13
N LEU A 166 19.03 -12.43 1.33
CA LEU A 166 19.90 -11.84 0.31
C LEU A 166 20.29 -10.39 0.63
N TYR A 167 20.19 -10.00 1.91
CA TYR A 167 20.29 -8.59 2.32
C TYR A 167 21.59 -7.93 1.85
N ASN A 168 22.73 -8.57 2.09
CA ASN A 168 24.03 -8.03 1.71
C ASN A 168 24.20 -7.96 0.19
N ASP A 169 23.82 -9.03 -0.53
CA ASP A 169 23.89 -9.09 -2.00
C ASP A 169 23.06 -7.98 -2.64
N ILE A 170 21.86 -7.75 -2.12
CA ILE A 170 20.97 -6.67 -2.55
C ILE A 170 21.65 -5.32 -2.37
N PHE A 171 22.12 -5.01 -1.17
CA PHE A 171 22.74 -3.71 -0.90
C PHE A 171 24.02 -3.47 -1.71
N VAL A 172 24.89 -4.47 -1.83
CA VAL A 172 26.15 -4.36 -2.59
C VAL A 172 25.86 -4.11 -4.06
N ARG A 173 24.99 -4.93 -4.66
CA ARG A 173 24.64 -4.80 -6.07
C ARG A 173 23.91 -3.49 -6.34
N THR A 174 22.86 -3.19 -5.58
CA THR A 174 22.10 -1.95 -5.76
C THR A 174 22.98 -0.72 -5.61
N ARG A 175 23.93 -0.69 -4.65
CA ARG A 175 24.87 0.45 -4.53
C ARG A 175 25.59 0.72 -5.84
N LYS A 176 26.15 -0.32 -6.47
CA LYS A 176 26.84 -0.21 -7.76
C LYS A 176 25.90 0.33 -8.84
N GLU A 177 24.72 -0.27 -8.97
CA GLU A 177 23.72 0.13 -9.97
C GLU A 177 23.32 1.60 -9.82
N LEU A 178 23.06 2.07 -8.59
CA LEU A 178 22.70 3.45 -8.33
C LEU A 178 23.85 4.43 -8.62
N HIS A 179 25.11 4.06 -8.35
CA HIS A 179 26.26 4.88 -8.74
C HIS A 179 26.38 5.00 -10.26
N GLU A 180 26.22 3.89 -11.00
CA GLU A 180 26.22 3.93 -12.45
C GLU A 180 25.11 4.84 -13.00
N ILE A 181 23.90 4.79 -12.42
CA ILE A 181 22.77 5.68 -12.76
C ILE A 181 23.11 7.14 -12.51
N LYS A 182 23.62 7.47 -11.31
CA LYS A 182 24.05 8.82 -10.93
C LYS A 182 25.10 9.37 -11.91
N ASP A 183 26.07 8.53 -12.26
CA ASP A 183 27.20 8.90 -13.12
C ASP A 183 26.84 8.79 -14.61
N ASN A 184 25.62 8.33 -14.93
CA ASN A 184 25.09 8.09 -16.26
C ASN A 184 26.00 7.19 -17.13
N VAL A 185 26.61 6.17 -16.51
CA VAL A 185 27.46 5.19 -17.20
C VAL A 185 26.62 4.47 -18.26
N ASP A 186 27.12 4.39 -19.49
CA ASP A 186 26.40 3.82 -20.65
C ASP A 186 25.01 4.43 -20.89
N ASN A 187 24.82 5.70 -20.51
CA ASN A 187 23.52 6.37 -20.57
C ASN A 187 22.42 5.64 -19.76
N CYS A 188 22.78 4.92 -18.69
CA CYS A 188 21.83 4.11 -17.92
C CYS A 188 20.73 4.90 -17.24
N ALA A 189 20.94 6.19 -16.93
CA ALA A 189 19.87 7.03 -16.42
C ALA A 189 18.75 7.19 -17.46
N ASN A 190 19.05 7.05 -18.76
CA ASN A 190 18.10 7.24 -19.85
C ASN A 190 17.71 5.97 -20.61
N THR A 191 18.26 4.82 -20.25
CA THR A 191 17.99 3.55 -20.92
C THR A 191 17.24 2.59 -19.97
N MET A 192 16.83 1.45 -20.50
CA MET A 192 16.23 0.37 -19.70
C MET A 192 17.26 -0.40 -18.86
N LYS A 193 18.52 0.03 -18.82
CA LYS A 193 19.56 -0.58 -17.97
C LYS A 193 19.15 -0.37 -16.51
N TYR A 194 19.15 -1.46 -15.73
CA TYR A 194 18.67 -1.54 -14.33
C TYR A 194 17.17 -1.37 -14.11
N VAL A 195 16.37 -1.17 -15.16
CA VAL A 195 14.90 -1.27 -15.07
C VAL A 195 14.53 -2.74 -15.13
N TYR A 196 14.26 -3.33 -13.96
CA TYR A 196 13.91 -4.74 -13.81
C TYR A 196 12.39 -4.94 -13.85
N ASP A 197 11.98 -6.17 -14.16
CA ASP A 197 10.57 -6.53 -14.19
C ASP A 197 9.95 -6.49 -12.78
N ILE A 198 8.70 -6.03 -12.73
CA ILE A 198 7.83 -6.15 -11.57
C ILE A 198 7.08 -7.48 -11.67
N ARG A 199 7.16 -8.32 -10.63
CA ARG A 199 6.41 -9.59 -10.60
C ARG A 199 4.97 -9.38 -10.16
N ALA A 200 4.02 -10.02 -10.81
CA ALA A 200 2.61 -10.00 -10.41
C ALA A 200 2.30 -11.15 -9.44
N PHE A 201 1.95 -10.83 -8.20
CA PHE A 201 1.49 -11.84 -7.24
C PHE A 201 -0.04 -11.77 -7.11
N PRO A 202 -0.74 -12.91 -7.04
CA PRO A 202 -2.17 -12.90 -6.80
C PRO A 202 -2.47 -12.68 -5.32
N ARG A 203 -3.52 -11.91 -5.04
CA ARG A 203 -4.14 -11.81 -3.70
C ARG A 203 -5.63 -12.08 -3.81
N SER A 204 -6.10 -13.17 -3.21
CA SER A 204 -7.53 -13.54 -3.21
C SER A 204 -8.34 -12.63 -2.29
N HIS A 205 -9.45 -12.09 -2.80
CA HIS A 205 -10.45 -11.45 -1.97
C HIS A 205 -11.51 -12.43 -1.48
N LEU A 206 -12.03 -12.14 -0.30
CA LEU A 206 -13.30 -12.68 0.14
C LEU A 206 -14.41 -11.99 -0.67
N VAL A 207 -15.31 -12.77 -1.24
CA VAL A 207 -16.48 -12.29 -1.99
C VAL A 207 -17.73 -13.02 -1.52
N LYS A 208 -18.90 -12.43 -1.78
CA LYS A 208 -20.15 -13.19 -1.66
C LYS A 208 -20.19 -14.26 -2.75
N LYS A 209 -20.92 -15.35 -2.50
CA LYS A 209 -20.93 -16.52 -3.38
C LYS A 209 -21.35 -16.17 -4.80
N GLU A 210 -22.36 -15.32 -4.93
CA GLU A 210 -22.93 -14.85 -6.20
C GLU A 210 -22.13 -13.70 -6.84
N ASP A 211 -21.21 -13.08 -6.10
CA ASP A 211 -20.36 -12.02 -6.63
C ASP A 211 -19.28 -12.60 -7.55
N PRO A 212 -18.88 -11.85 -8.60
CA PRO A 212 -17.80 -12.27 -9.49
C PRO A 212 -16.48 -12.38 -8.72
N ASP A 213 -15.58 -13.21 -9.25
CA ASP A 213 -14.26 -13.37 -8.66
C ASP A 213 -13.49 -12.05 -8.62
N LYS A 214 -12.91 -11.78 -7.44
CA LYS A 214 -12.08 -10.62 -7.20
C LYS A 214 -10.69 -11.09 -6.76
N LEU A 215 -9.75 -10.88 -7.66
CA LEU A 215 -8.33 -11.08 -7.41
C LEU A 215 -7.65 -9.71 -7.51
N ARG A 216 -6.80 -9.38 -6.55
CA ARG A 216 -5.98 -8.18 -6.59
C ARG A 216 -4.57 -8.57 -6.97
N GLN A 217 -4.08 -8.04 -8.08
CA GLN A 217 -2.67 -8.08 -8.40
C GLN A 217 -1.87 -7.28 -7.38
N VAL A 218 -0.84 -7.90 -6.80
CA VAL A 218 0.17 -7.29 -5.93
C VAL A 218 1.47 -7.21 -6.70
N TYR A 219 2.15 -6.06 -6.65
CA TYR A 219 3.35 -5.80 -7.43
C TYR A 219 4.61 -6.09 -6.61
N GLY A 220 5.36 -7.11 -7.02
CA GLY A 220 6.68 -7.44 -6.51
C GLY A 220 7.76 -6.57 -7.13
N CYS A 221 8.00 -5.41 -6.54
CA CYS A 221 8.88 -4.40 -7.11
C CYS A 221 10.38 -4.70 -6.86
N PRO A 222 11.26 -4.44 -7.85
CA PRO A 222 12.72 -4.58 -7.71
C PRO A 222 13.30 -3.78 -6.54
N LYS A 223 14.31 -4.35 -5.86
CA LYS A 223 14.90 -3.71 -4.67
C LYS A 223 15.72 -2.48 -4.99
N ASN A 224 16.34 -2.41 -6.15
CA ASN A 224 17.05 -1.20 -6.56
C ASN A 224 16.10 0.01 -6.67
N HIS A 225 14.89 -0.22 -7.18
CA HIS A 225 13.84 0.79 -7.24
C HIS A 225 13.36 1.18 -5.84
N ILE A 226 12.97 0.21 -5.01
CA ILE A 226 12.49 0.45 -3.64
C ILE A 226 13.51 1.22 -2.79
N LEU A 227 14.78 0.81 -2.83
CA LEU A 227 15.83 1.46 -2.07
C LEU A 227 16.11 2.87 -2.59
N SER A 228 16.06 3.09 -3.92
CA SER A 228 16.18 4.45 -4.48
C SER A 228 15.02 5.36 -4.06
N GLU A 229 13.77 4.87 -4.06
CA GLU A 229 12.63 5.63 -3.54
C GLU A 229 12.80 5.96 -2.07
N THR A 230 13.28 5.00 -1.27
CA THR A 230 13.51 5.22 0.17
C THR A 230 14.46 6.40 0.41
N MET A 231 15.47 6.60 -0.46
CA MET A 231 16.37 7.75 -0.34
C MET A 231 15.63 9.09 -0.38
N PHE A 232 14.61 9.22 -1.24
CA PHE A 232 13.93 10.49 -1.46
C PHE A 232 12.70 10.66 -0.58
N TYR A 233 11.88 9.62 -0.48
CA TYR A 233 10.59 9.67 0.21
C TYR A 233 10.70 9.64 1.73
N TRP A 234 11.76 9.04 2.29
CA TRP A 234 11.86 8.92 3.74
C TRP A 234 11.86 10.27 4.49
N PRO A 235 12.66 11.29 4.10
CA PRO A 235 12.59 12.62 4.68
C PRO A 235 11.18 13.23 4.66
N LEU A 236 10.46 13.03 3.56
CA LEU A 236 9.08 13.51 3.43
C LEU A 236 8.14 12.78 4.40
N PHE A 237 8.28 11.47 4.54
CA PHE A 237 7.43 10.66 5.42
C PHE A 237 7.73 10.93 6.90
N ASP A 238 9.00 11.15 7.22
CA ASP A 238 9.42 11.61 8.55
C ASP A 238 8.84 13.01 8.86
N TYR A 239 8.82 13.92 7.87
CA TYR A 239 8.15 15.21 8.03
C TYR A 239 6.66 15.07 8.36
N TYR A 240 5.91 14.25 7.62
CA TYR A 240 4.48 14.02 7.89
C TYR A 240 4.23 13.44 9.27
N LYS A 241 5.06 12.50 9.69
CA LYS A 241 4.99 11.92 11.02
C LYS A 241 5.20 12.97 12.12
N GLN A 242 6.13 13.90 11.92
CA GLN A 242 6.40 14.96 12.88
C GLN A 242 5.35 16.08 12.85
N HIS A 243 4.55 16.18 11.78
CA HIS A 243 3.55 17.23 11.56
C HIS A 243 2.21 16.67 11.07
N PRO A 244 1.57 15.76 11.83
CA PRO A 244 0.40 14.99 11.38
C PRO A 244 -0.85 15.85 11.09
N ASP A 245 -0.88 17.09 11.57
CA ASP A 245 -2.00 18.02 11.40
C ASP A 245 -1.76 19.08 10.31
N ASN A 246 -0.56 19.14 9.72
CA ASN A 246 -0.18 20.16 8.71
C ASN A 246 -0.39 19.68 7.26
N HIS A 247 -1.13 18.58 7.06
CA HIS A 247 -1.35 18.02 5.74
C HIS A 247 -2.71 17.31 5.62
N ILE A 248 -3.14 17.10 4.39
CA ILE A 248 -4.41 16.42 4.08
C ILE A 248 -4.29 14.89 4.02
N LEU A 249 -3.09 14.32 4.16
CA LEU A 249 -2.97 12.86 4.31
C LEU A 249 -3.68 12.39 5.59
N ALA A 250 -4.40 11.28 5.50
CA ALA A 250 -5.08 10.67 6.64
C ALA A 250 -4.18 9.77 7.51
N TRP A 251 -2.85 9.91 7.39
CA TRP A 251 -1.89 9.20 8.22
C TRP A 251 -2.06 9.64 9.69
N GLY A 252 -1.99 8.68 10.62
CA GLY A 252 -2.28 8.93 12.04
C GLY A 252 -3.78 9.01 12.37
N LYS A 253 -4.66 8.88 11.36
CA LYS A 253 -6.12 8.79 11.51
C LYS A 253 -6.61 7.36 11.24
N GLU A 254 -5.76 6.36 11.47
CA GLU A 254 -6.13 4.96 11.38
C GLU A 254 -7.28 4.65 12.33
N THR A 255 -8.19 3.84 11.85
CA THR A 255 -9.47 3.71 12.52
C THR A 255 -9.37 2.99 13.87
N LEU A 256 -8.47 2.00 13.97
CA LEU A 256 -8.25 1.25 15.21
C LEU A 256 -7.48 2.05 16.28
N SER A 257 -6.91 3.21 15.92
CA SER A 257 -6.24 4.14 16.85
C SER A 257 -7.12 5.36 17.17
N GLY A 258 -8.44 5.24 17.02
CA GLY A 258 -9.37 6.34 17.31
C GLY A 258 -9.42 7.42 16.22
N GLY A 259 -9.05 7.06 14.98
CA GLY A 259 -9.04 7.98 13.84
C GLY A 259 -10.36 8.74 13.62
N TRP A 260 -11.51 8.10 13.83
CA TRP A 260 -12.82 8.77 13.73
C TRP A 260 -12.99 9.88 14.78
N ASN A 261 -12.57 9.64 16.03
CA ASN A 261 -12.61 10.67 17.06
C ASN A 261 -11.69 11.85 16.72
N LYS A 262 -10.50 11.59 16.16
CA LYS A 262 -9.60 12.65 15.68
C LYS A 262 -10.24 13.46 14.55
N ILE A 263 -10.79 12.78 13.53
CA ILE A 263 -11.52 13.41 12.41
C ILE A 263 -12.66 14.29 12.92
N LEU A 264 -13.50 13.78 13.83
CA LEU A 264 -14.62 14.55 14.39
C LEU A 264 -14.16 15.77 15.22
N ALA A 265 -12.99 15.67 15.88
CA ALA A 265 -12.42 16.78 16.64
C ALA A 265 -11.90 17.91 15.73
N GLU A 266 -11.34 17.55 14.56
CA GLU A 266 -10.77 18.46 13.54
C GLU A 266 -11.83 19.09 12.63
N MET A 267 -12.80 18.28 12.18
CA MET A 267 -14.21 18.67 12.26
C MET A 267 -14.59 20.16 12.15
N PRO A 268 -14.53 20.89 11.02
CA PRO A 268 -15.03 22.26 10.98
C PRO A 268 -16.56 22.36 11.17
N VAL A 269 -17.25 21.22 11.38
CA VAL A 269 -18.68 21.13 11.75
C VAL A 269 -19.04 21.94 13.00
N LYS A 270 -18.05 22.30 13.84
CA LYS A 270 -18.25 23.29 14.91
C LYS A 270 -18.59 24.69 14.40
N LEU A 271 -18.38 24.98 13.11
CA LEU A 271 -18.47 26.31 12.50
C LEU A 271 -19.71 26.49 11.60
N SER A 272 -20.36 25.41 11.13
CA SER A 272 -21.61 25.49 10.37
C SER A 272 -22.55 24.34 10.74
N PRO A 273 -23.82 24.62 11.08
CA PRO A 273 -24.82 23.56 11.34
C PRO A 273 -25.21 22.78 10.07
N GLN A 274 -24.89 23.32 8.90
CA GLN A 274 -25.13 22.69 7.60
C GLN A 274 -23.81 22.38 6.91
N TYR A 275 -23.60 21.11 6.59
CA TYR A 275 -22.42 20.63 5.89
C TYR A 275 -22.76 19.42 5.04
N THR A 276 -21.92 19.16 4.04
CA THR A 276 -21.99 17.97 3.19
C THR A 276 -20.71 17.18 3.34
N VAL A 277 -20.84 15.87 3.55
CA VAL A 277 -19.74 14.92 3.58
C VAL A 277 -19.71 14.14 2.28
N LEU A 278 -18.55 14.09 1.65
CA LEU A 278 -18.28 13.29 0.46
C LEU A 278 -17.23 12.24 0.77
N CYS A 279 -17.56 10.99 0.47
CA CYS A 279 -16.58 9.90 0.37
C CYS A 279 -16.69 9.28 -1.01
N ILE A 280 -15.61 9.34 -1.78
CA ILE A 280 -15.61 8.96 -3.20
C ILE A 280 -14.77 7.69 -3.37
N ASP A 281 -15.40 6.63 -3.89
CA ASP A 281 -14.76 5.34 -4.17
C ASP A 281 -14.52 5.20 -5.68
N PHE A 282 -13.27 4.97 -6.09
CA PHE A 282 -12.90 4.81 -7.51
C PHE A 282 -12.66 3.34 -7.87
N LYS A 283 -13.33 2.86 -8.92
CA LYS A 283 -13.13 1.49 -9.41
C LYS A 283 -11.77 1.36 -10.12
N LYS A 284 -10.93 0.47 -9.59
CA LYS A 284 -9.60 0.15 -10.15
C LYS A 284 -8.74 1.41 -10.30
N PHE A 285 -8.72 2.23 -9.25
CA PHE A 285 -8.01 3.51 -9.20
C PHE A 285 -6.57 3.37 -9.70
N ASP A 286 -5.81 2.47 -9.09
CA ASP A 286 -4.43 2.13 -9.44
C ASP A 286 -4.27 1.85 -10.93
N LYS A 287 -5.11 0.99 -11.51
CA LYS A 287 -5.04 0.57 -12.92
C LYS A 287 -5.42 1.65 -13.91
N ARG A 288 -6.22 2.64 -13.49
CA ARG A 288 -6.68 3.74 -14.33
C ARG A 288 -5.91 5.04 -14.10
N LEU A 289 -4.97 5.04 -13.15
CA LEU A 289 -4.22 6.24 -12.82
C LEU A 289 -3.31 6.65 -14.00
N ASN A 290 -3.54 7.84 -14.52
CA ASN A 290 -2.86 8.35 -15.70
C ASN A 290 -1.38 8.64 -15.41
N PHE A 291 -0.48 8.21 -16.29
CA PHE A 291 0.96 8.47 -16.16
C PHE A 291 1.29 9.95 -16.07
N ARG A 292 0.50 10.81 -16.70
CA ARG A 292 0.66 12.26 -16.61
C ARG A 292 0.45 12.78 -15.18
N LEU A 293 -0.53 12.24 -14.45
CA LEU A 293 -0.75 12.62 -13.04
C LEU A 293 0.39 12.14 -12.15
N ILE A 294 0.86 10.91 -12.39
CA ILE A 294 2.01 10.35 -11.68
C ILE A 294 3.24 11.24 -11.92
N ASP A 295 3.46 11.68 -13.16
CA ASP A 295 4.54 12.59 -13.52
C ASP A 295 4.40 13.95 -12.84
N ASP A 296 3.20 14.53 -12.82
CA ASP A 296 2.97 15.82 -12.20
C ASP A 296 3.11 15.74 -10.67
N ALA A 297 2.66 14.65 -10.02
CA ALA A 297 2.91 14.39 -8.60
C ALA A 297 4.42 14.28 -8.29
N HIS A 298 5.19 13.58 -9.12
CA HIS A 298 6.64 13.51 -8.97
C HIS A 298 7.34 14.84 -9.24
N LYS A 299 6.84 15.67 -10.17
CA LYS A 299 7.38 17.02 -10.42
C LYS A 299 7.16 17.94 -9.23
N LEU A 300 5.97 17.90 -8.62
CA LEU A 300 5.70 18.62 -7.38
C LEU A 300 6.68 18.17 -6.30
N PHE A 301 6.83 16.86 -6.10
CA PHE A 301 7.81 16.36 -5.13
C PHE A 301 9.23 16.86 -5.40
N LYS A 302 9.68 16.79 -6.66
CA LYS A 302 11.00 17.22 -7.10
C LYS A 302 11.26 18.70 -6.76
N ALA A 303 10.24 19.55 -6.79
CA ALA A 303 10.37 20.97 -6.47
C ALA A 303 10.71 21.24 -5.00
N HIS A 304 10.39 20.29 -4.10
CA HIS A 304 10.62 20.38 -2.66
C HIS A 304 11.90 19.67 -2.19
N ILE A 305 12.69 19.12 -3.12
CA ILE A 305 13.95 18.42 -2.80
C ILE A 305 15.14 19.27 -3.19
N ASP A 306 16.04 19.50 -2.23
CA ASP A 306 17.38 19.97 -2.53
C ASP A 306 18.33 18.79 -2.78
N PHE A 307 18.71 18.63 -4.05
CA PHE A 307 19.60 17.57 -4.50
C PHE A 307 21.08 17.84 -4.26
N SER A 308 21.46 19.00 -3.72
CA SER A 308 22.86 19.41 -3.54
C SER A 308 23.56 18.70 -2.37
N GLN A 309 22.82 18.09 -1.46
CA GLN A 309 23.35 17.42 -0.27
C GLN A 309 22.48 16.24 0.18
N TYR A 310 22.94 15.48 1.19
CA TYR A 310 22.15 14.43 1.85
C TYR A 310 21.66 14.93 3.22
N VAL A 311 20.72 14.21 3.85
CA VAL A 311 20.41 14.39 5.27
C VAL A 311 21.68 14.19 6.10
N PRO A 312 22.01 15.09 7.04
CA PRO A 312 23.12 14.88 7.97
C PRO A 312 22.71 13.82 9.01
N VAL A 313 23.28 12.62 8.92
CA VAL A 313 22.94 11.49 9.84
C VAL A 313 24.08 11.15 10.80
N TRP A 314 25.34 11.42 10.43
CA TRP A 314 26.53 11.11 11.24
C TRP A 314 27.51 12.28 11.22
N SER A 315 28.17 12.55 12.35
CA SER A 315 29.16 13.64 12.50
C SER A 315 30.35 13.57 11.52
N SER A 316 30.59 12.41 10.89
CA SER A 316 31.58 12.27 9.80
C SER A 316 31.15 12.95 8.49
N TYR A 317 29.87 13.30 8.34
CA TYR A 317 29.39 14.17 7.26
C TYR A 317 29.36 15.65 7.67
N ASP A 318 29.37 15.94 8.97
CA ASP A 318 29.39 17.32 9.51
C ASP A 318 30.80 17.94 9.48
N ASP A 319 31.86 17.13 9.60
CA ASP A 319 33.25 17.60 9.53
C ASP A 319 33.85 17.57 8.12
N ALA A 320 33.23 16.84 7.19
CA ALA A 320 33.54 17.00 5.77
C ALA A 320 32.75 18.20 5.27
N GLU A 321 33.23 19.40 5.60
CA GLU A 321 32.88 20.67 4.99
C GLU A 321 32.55 20.39 3.53
N TYR A 322 31.24 20.38 3.22
CA TYR A 322 30.71 19.94 1.93
C TYR A 322 31.65 20.43 0.85
N GLY A 323 32.23 19.50 0.10
CA GLY A 323 33.29 19.79 -0.87
C GLY A 323 32.99 21.03 -1.70
N PRO A 324 34.01 21.65 -2.32
CA PRO A 324 33.89 22.93 -3.01
C PRO A 324 32.62 23.01 -3.89
N PRO A 325 32.02 24.18 -4.14
CA PRO A 325 30.71 24.31 -4.83
C PRO A 325 30.52 23.44 -6.10
N GLU A 326 31.60 23.14 -6.81
CA GLU A 326 31.67 22.19 -7.92
C GLU A 326 31.20 20.75 -7.56
N ASP A 327 31.49 20.26 -6.36
CA ASP A 327 31.04 18.97 -5.85
C ASP A 327 29.53 18.97 -5.55
N ARG A 328 28.98 20.10 -5.08
CA ARG A 328 27.54 20.25 -4.83
C ARG A 328 26.74 20.27 -6.14
N GLU A 329 27.19 20.99 -7.16
CA GLU A 329 26.55 20.97 -8.47
C GLU A 329 26.65 19.60 -9.13
N LYS A 330 27.81 18.93 -9.01
CA LYS A 330 27.96 17.54 -9.43
C LYS A 330 27.00 16.61 -8.71
N GLN A 331 26.84 16.77 -7.39
CA GLN A 331 25.89 15.99 -6.61
C GLN A 331 24.45 16.25 -7.05
N LYS A 332 24.07 17.51 -7.26
CA LYS A 332 22.75 17.91 -7.76
C LYS A 332 22.41 17.21 -9.08
N VAL A 333 23.34 17.22 -10.04
CA VAL A 333 23.16 16.52 -11.33
C VAL A 333 23.01 15.01 -11.12
N ARG A 334 23.88 14.39 -10.31
CA ARG A 334 23.86 12.95 -10.02
C ARG A 334 22.54 12.52 -9.38
N MET A 335 22.10 13.23 -8.37
CA MET A 335 20.87 12.92 -7.64
C MET A 335 19.62 13.20 -8.47
N THR A 336 19.64 14.26 -9.30
CA THR A 336 18.58 14.52 -10.28
C THR A 336 18.42 13.34 -11.24
N ARG A 337 19.51 12.79 -11.78
CA ARG A 337 19.47 11.61 -12.67
C ARG A 337 18.88 10.39 -11.97
N LEU A 338 19.28 10.15 -10.72
CA LEU A 338 18.73 9.03 -9.95
C LEU A 338 17.23 9.21 -9.70
N PHE A 339 16.79 10.41 -9.32
CA PHE A 339 15.38 10.72 -9.12
C PHE A 339 14.57 10.54 -10.42
N ASP A 340 15.06 11.06 -11.54
CA ASP A 340 14.40 10.93 -12.84
C ASP A 340 14.34 9.48 -13.33
N TRP A 341 15.39 8.69 -13.08
CA TRP A 341 15.39 7.24 -13.35
C TRP A 341 14.38 6.49 -12.48
N MET A 342 14.29 6.82 -11.19
CA MET A 342 13.34 6.25 -10.25
C MET A 342 11.90 6.53 -10.70
N CYS A 343 11.54 7.80 -10.93
CA CYS A 343 10.21 8.21 -11.39
C CYS A 343 9.81 7.53 -12.71
N ARG A 344 10.77 7.34 -13.62
CA ARG A 344 10.56 6.62 -14.87
C ARG A 344 10.28 5.14 -14.63
N THR A 345 11.02 4.49 -13.73
CA THR A 345 10.90 3.06 -13.42
C THR A 345 9.49 2.69 -12.95
N VAL A 346 8.79 3.59 -12.23
CA VAL A 346 7.38 3.42 -11.86
C VAL A 346 6.48 3.08 -13.05
N LYS A 347 6.72 3.73 -14.20
CA LYS A 347 5.90 3.60 -15.42
C LYS A 347 6.47 2.58 -16.40
N ASP A 348 7.78 2.59 -16.57
CA ASP A 348 8.46 1.87 -17.64
C ASP A 348 8.84 0.44 -17.25
N ALA A 349 8.82 0.09 -15.95
CA ALA A 349 9.08 -1.28 -15.54
C ALA A 349 7.99 -2.24 -16.07
N PRO A 350 8.37 -3.30 -16.83
CA PRO A 350 7.43 -4.29 -17.32
C PRO A 350 6.86 -5.13 -16.18
N VAL A 351 5.62 -5.57 -16.36
CA VAL A 351 4.96 -6.52 -15.46
C VAL A 351 5.17 -7.93 -15.99
N ARG A 352 5.71 -8.83 -15.15
CA ARG A 352 5.89 -10.24 -15.44
C ARG A 352 4.86 -11.11 -14.72
N LEU A 353 4.12 -11.89 -15.49
CA LEU A 353 3.10 -12.82 -15.00
C LEU A 353 3.68 -14.21 -14.70
N PRO A 354 2.96 -15.05 -13.93
CA PRO A 354 3.43 -16.39 -13.53
C PRO A 354 3.68 -17.35 -14.69
N ASP A 355 3.02 -17.15 -15.83
CA ASP A 355 3.25 -17.90 -17.06
C ASP A 355 4.51 -17.45 -17.82
N GLY A 356 5.26 -16.48 -17.28
CA GLY A 356 6.45 -15.89 -17.89
C GLY A 356 6.16 -14.77 -18.89
N SER A 357 4.89 -14.50 -19.21
CA SER A 357 4.52 -13.42 -20.12
C SER A 357 4.83 -12.04 -19.54
N ARG A 358 5.16 -11.09 -20.41
CA ARG A 358 5.60 -9.75 -20.03
C ARG A 358 4.75 -8.68 -20.71
N TYR A 359 4.30 -7.70 -19.93
CA TYR A 359 3.46 -6.60 -20.39
C TYR A 359 4.03 -5.25 -19.98
N GLN A 360 4.07 -4.32 -20.92
CA GLN A 360 4.43 -2.93 -20.71
C GLN A 360 3.17 -2.07 -20.62
N ARG A 361 3.07 -1.25 -19.58
CA ARG A 361 2.05 -0.19 -19.48
C ARG A 361 2.51 1.01 -20.30
N THR A 362 1.60 1.66 -21.00
CA THR A 362 1.96 2.77 -21.92
C THR A 362 1.40 4.12 -21.54
N LYS A 363 0.26 4.17 -20.85
CA LYS A 363 -0.47 5.43 -20.59
C LYS A 363 -0.99 5.56 -19.16
N SER A 364 -1.28 4.44 -18.50
CA SER A 364 -1.82 4.43 -17.14
C SER A 364 -1.48 3.14 -16.39
N GLY A 365 -1.66 3.19 -15.08
CA GLY A 365 -1.49 2.07 -14.17
C GLY A 365 -0.37 2.32 -13.17
N MET A 366 -0.69 2.41 -11.89
CA MET A 366 0.27 2.46 -10.80
C MET A 366 0.65 1.04 -10.35
N PRO A 367 1.94 0.71 -10.19
CA PRO A 367 2.31 -0.57 -9.60
C PRO A 367 2.25 -0.44 -8.08
N SER A 368 1.11 -0.79 -7.47
CA SER A 368 0.83 -0.60 -6.03
C SER A 368 1.64 -1.50 -5.06
N GLY A 369 2.96 -1.55 -5.21
CA GLY A 369 3.91 -2.21 -4.33
C GLY A 369 5.26 -1.49 -4.25
N ILE A 370 5.33 -0.27 -4.79
CA ILE A 370 6.48 0.62 -4.66
C ILE A 370 6.40 1.37 -3.32
N PHE A 371 7.51 1.94 -2.85
CA PHE A 371 7.58 2.60 -1.56
C PHE A 371 6.67 3.84 -1.50
N GLY A 372 6.64 4.62 -2.59
CA GLY A 372 5.84 5.84 -2.71
C GLY A 372 4.36 5.63 -3.02
N THR A 373 3.86 4.40 -3.21
CA THR A 373 2.51 4.13 -3.76
C THR A 373 1.42 4.94 -3.08
N ASN A 374 1.26 4.78 -1.76
CA ASN A 374 0.14 5.40 -1.04
C ASN A 374 0.19 6.93 -1.13
N TRP A 375 1.39 7.50 -1.08
CA TRP A 375 1.57 8.94 -1.17
C TRP A 375 1.20 9.48 -2.55
N THR A 376 1.75 8.88 -3.61
CA THR A 376 1.47 9.31 -4.99
C THR A 376 -0.02 9.13 -5.32
N ASP A 377 -0.61 8.00 -4.91
CA ASP A 377 -2.04 7.74 -5.08
C ASP A 377 -2.88 8.80 -4.37
N SER A 378 -2.49 9.20 -3.16
CA SER A 378 -3.19 10.25 -2.38
C SER A 378 -3.15 11.62 -3.06
N ILE A 379 -1.99 12.03 -3.61
CA ILE A 379 -1.89 13.29 -4.37
C ILE A 379 -2.80 13.25 -5.59
N CYS A 380 -2.73 12.16 -6.36
CA CYS A 380 -3.57 12.01 -7.54
C CYS A 380 -5.07 11.99 -7.20
N ASN A 381 -5.44 11.36 -6.08
CA ASN A 381 -6.82 11.35 -5.60
C ASN A 381 -7.29 12.76 -5.19
N ALA A 382 -6.46 13.52 -4.46
CA ALA A 382 -6.77 14.91 -4.11
C ALA A 382 -6.97 15.79 -5.36
N ILE A 383 -6.13 15.61 -6.40
CA ILE A 383 -6.31 16.28 -7.69
C ILE A 383 -7.65 15.89 -8.34
N TYR A 384 -8.01 14.60 -8.35
CA TYR A 384 -9.30 14.13 -8.87
C TYR A 384 -10.45 14.84 -8.18
N VAL A 385 -10.49 14.75 -6.86
CA VAL A 385 -11.55 15.32 -6.04
C VAL A 385 -11.66 16.83 -6.26
N TYR A 386 -10.54 17.55 -6.20
CA TYR A 386 -10.51 19.00 -6.44
C TYR A 386 -11.09 19.36 -7.80
N CYS A 387 -10.58 18.75 -8.88
CA CYS A 387 -11.05 19.07 -10.21
C CYS A 387 -12.55 18.75 -10.36
N ILE A 388 -12.99 17.56 -9.93
CA ILE A 388 -14.38 17.11 -10.04
C ILE A 388 -15.32 18.13 -9.38
N LEU A 389 -15.03 18.54 -8.15
CA LEU A 389 -15.84 19.53 -7.43
C LEU A 389 -15.88 20.88 -8.17
N ARG A 390 -14.73 21.36 -8.66
CA ARG A 390 -14.67 22.60 -9.44
C ARG A 390 -15.48 22.55 -10.73
N ASP A 391 -15.54 21.40 -11.41
CA ASP A 391 -16.39 21.23 -12.61
C ASP A 391 -17.88 21.28 -12.30
N MET A 392 -18.25 20.81 -11.11
CA MET A 392 -19.61 20.90 -10.57
C MET A 392 -19.92 22.32 -10.04
N SER A 393 -19.03 23.29 -10.27
CA SER A 393 -19.11 24.65 -9.73
C SER A 393 -19.15 24.71 -8.19
N ILE A 394 -18.63 23.67 -7.53
CA ILE A 394 -18.49 23.64 -6.08
C ILE A 394 -17.16 24.32 -5.72
N PRO A 395 -17.18 25.36 -4.87
CA PRO A 395 -15.95 25.99 -4.42
C PRO A 395 -15.17 25.01 -3.53
N ILE A 396 -13.88 24.91 -3.82
CA ILE A 396 -12.88 24.26 -2.96
C ILE A 396 -11.73 25.25 -2.78
N HIS A 397 -11.32 25.42 -1.54
CA HIS A 397 -10.32 26.38 -1.08
C HIS A 397 -9.21 25.62 -0.33
N ASN A 398 -8.08 26.28 -0.12
CA ASN A 398 -6.94 25.66 0.56
C ASN A 398 -7.24 25.22 2.00
N ASP A 399 -8.27 25.79 2.65
CA ASP A 399 -8.75 25.46 3.99
C ASP A 399 -9.93 24.47 3.99
N THR A 400 -10.31 23.92 2.83
CA THR A 400 -11.35 22.89 2.76
C THR A 400 -10.88 21.63 3.47
N TYR A 401 -11.68 21.15 4.43
CA TYR A 401 -11.34 19.94 5.18
C TYR A 401 -11.43 18.71 4.28
N MET A 402 -10.26 18.21 3.90
CA MET A 402 -10.07 17.03 3.07
C MET A 402 -9.08 16.09 3.76
N LYS A 403 -9.41 14.80 3.80
CA LYS A 403 -8.50 13.73 4.21
C LYS A 403 -8.43 12.67 3.12
N VAL A 404 -7.23 12.29 2.71
CA VAL A 404 -6.99 11.31 1.64
C VAL A 404 -5.96 10.27 2.06
N MET A 405 -6.13 9.04 1.60
CA MET A 405 -5.17 7.96 1.79
C MET A 405 -5.32 6.92 0.67
N GLY A 406 -4.41 6.96 -0.29
CA GLY A 406 -4.55 6.20 -1.53
C GLY A 406 -5.79 6.65 -2.30
N ASP A 407 -6.65 5.69 -2.65
CA ASP A 407 -7.91 5.91 -3.34
C ASP A 407 -9.06 6.35 -2.42
N ASP A 408 -8.93 6.20 -1.09
CA ASP A 408 -9.93 6.67 -0.13
C ASP A 408 -9.85 8.19 0.07
N SER A 409 -11.02 8.84 0.12
CA SER A 409 -11.15 10.28 0.38
C SER A 409 -12.34 10.57 1.30
N LEU A 410 -12.18 11.58 2.15
CA LEU A 410 -13.24 12.19 2.96
C LEU A 410 -13.13 13.70 2.82
N VAL A 411 -14.20 14.34 2.37
CA VAL A 411 -14.27 15.80 2.16
C VAL A 411 -15.48 16.34 2.91
N VAL A 412 -15.30 17.45 3.60
CA VAL A 412 -16.38 18.17 4.28
C VAL A 412 -16.54 19.54 3.64
N LEU A 413 -17.74 19.82 3.15
CA LEU A 413 -18.07 21.05 2.45
C LEU A 413 -19.06 21.88 3.28
N PRO A 414 -18.90 23.21 3.34
CA PRO A 414 -19.66 24.07 4.25
C PRO A 414 -21.02 24.49 3.68
N PHE A 415 -21.79 23.55 3.13
CA PHE A 415 -23.11 23.81 2.60
C PHE A 415 -24.02 22.58 2.72
N ASP A 416 -25.34 22.80 2.60
CA ASP A 416 -26.35 21.75 2.73
C ASP A 416 -26.35 20.78 1.54
N VAL A 417 -26.46 19.48 1.84
CA VAL A 417 -26.44 18.39 0.84
C VAL A 417 -27.54 18.54 -0.20
N ASP A 418 -28.68 19.15 0.18
CA ASP A 418 -29.82 19.37 -0.71
C ASP A 418 -29.48 20.23 -1.94
N ILE A 419 -28.40 21.03 -1.86
CA ILE A 419 -27.89 21.82 -3.00
C ILE A 419 -27.39 20.92 -4.14
N LEU A 420 -26.98 19.68 -3.83
CA LEU A 420 -26.50 18.70 -4.81
C LEU A 420 -27.63 17.83 -5.39
N GLY A 421 -28.88 18.07 -4.98
CA GLY A 421 -30.01 17.21 -5.32
C GLY A 421 -30.01 15.92 -4.51
N SER A 422 -30.59 14.86 -5.08
CA SER A 422 -30.55 13.54 -4.43
C SER A 422 -29.12 12.98 -4.37
N GLU A 423 -28.85 12.12 -3.40
CA GLU A 423 -27.57 11.43 -3.27
C GLU A 423 -27.16 10.72 -4.59
N GLN A 424 -28.13 10.14 -5.31
CA GLN A 424 -27.86 9.45 -6.56
C GLN A 424 -27.49 10.42 -7.69
N GLU A 425 -28.19 11.55 -7.82
CA GLU A 425 -27.86 12.60 -8.79
C GLU A 425 -26.46 13.18 -8.53
N ALA A 426 -26.13 13.45 -7.27
CA ALA A 426 -24.80 13.90 -6.87
C ALA A 426 -23.71 12.89 -7.27
N LYS A 427 -23.93 11.59 -7.02
CA LYS A 427 -23.01 10.51 -7.42
C LYS A 427 -22.85 10.41 -8.93
N GLU A 428 -23.92 10.57 -9.68
CA GLU A 428 -23.90 10.55 -11.14
C GLU A 428 -23.14 11.75 -11.72
N ALA A 429 -23.30 12.93 -11.12
CA ALA A 429 -22.52 14.12 -11.47
C ALA A 429 -21.02 13.90 -11.19
N LEU A 430 -20.66 13.40 -10.00
CA LEU A 430 -19.27 13.04 -9.65
C LEU A 430 -18.69 12.06 -10.69
N ALA A 431 -19.45 11.00 -11.03
CA ALA A 431 -19.03 10.00 -11.99
C ALA A 431 -18.86 10.57 -13.42
N TYR A 432 -19.77 11.43 -13.85
CA TYR A 432 -19.70 12.11 -15.15
C TYR A 432 -18.42 12.93 -15.26
N HIS A 433 -18.14 13.80 -14.28
CA HIS A 433 -16.97 14.67 -14.30
C HIS A 433 -15.65 13.91 -14.15
N ALA A 434 -15.61 12.87 -13.32
CA ALA A 434 -14.45 11.98 -13.20
C ALA A 434 -14.10 11.30 -14.53
N LYS A 435 -15.11 10.76 -15.22
CA LYS A 435 -14.93 10.10 -16.52
C LYS A 435 -14.55 11.09 -17.61
N LYS A 436 -15.21 12.25 -17.65
CA LYS A 436 -14.94 13.33 -18.61
C LYS A 436 -13.50 13.81 -18.53
N ARG A 437 -12.99 14.05 -17.31
CA ARG A 437 -11.65 14.62 -17.13
C ARG A 437 -10.52 13.62 -17.22
N PHE A 438 -10.68 12.47 -16.58
CA PHE A 438 -9.55 11.57 -16.32
C PHE A 438 -9.78 10.15 -16.85
N GLY A 439 -10.97 9.84 -17.38
CA GLY A 439 -11.33 8.45 -17.66
C GLY A 439 -11.52 7.59 -16.41
N ALA A 440 -11.57 8.23 -15.24
CA ALA A 440 -11.78 7.60 -13.95
C ALA A 440 -13.23 7.13 -13.80
N VAL A 441 -13.43 6.09 -12.98
CA VAL A 441 -14.75 5.47 -12.80
C VAL A 441 -15.12 5.53 -11.32
N VAL A 442 -16.02 6.44 -10.96
CA VAL A 442 -16.60 6.51 -9.62
C VAL A 442 -17.58 5.36 -9.40
N ASN A 443 -17.58 4.79 -8.19
CA ASN A 443 -18.48 3.73 -7.81
C ASN A 443 -19.77 4.29 -7.23
N THR A 444 -20.81 4.35 -8.07
CA THR A 444 -22.14 4.86 -7.70
C THR A 444 -23.02 3.82 -7.00
N ALA A 445 -22.54 2.59 -6.81
CA ALA A 445 -23.31 1.57 -6.09
C ALA A 445 -23.55 1.97 -4.62
N LYS A 446 -24.67 1.51 -4.06
CA LYS A 446 -25.08 1.83 -2.68
C LYS A 446 -23.95 1.51 -1.69
N GLY A 447 -23.66 2.47 -0.81
CA GLY A 447 -22.67 2.34 0.26
C GLY A 447 -21.21 2.29 -0.20
N LYS A 448 -20.92 2.61 -1.47
CA LYS A 448 -19.54 2.70 -2.00
C LYS A 448 -19.04 4.14 -1.96
N SER A 449 -19.49 4.97 -2.90
CA SER A 449 -19.41 6.42 -2.71
C SER A 449 -20.61 6.87 -1.86
N VAL A 450 -20.41 7.89 -1.02
CA VAL A 450 -21.43 8.46 -0.13
C VAL A 450 -21.42 9.98 -0.26
N VAL A 451 -22.62 10.56 -0.36
CA VAL A 451 -22.88 12.00 -0.30
C VAL A 451 -23.95 12.19 0.76
N SER A 452 -23.62 12.84 1.88
CA SER A 452 -24.47 12.86 3.07
C SER A 452 -24.42 14.21 3.78
N GLY A 453 -25.54 14.67 4.33
CA GLY A 453 -25.60 15.79 5.27
C GLY A 453 -25.23 15.41 6.71
N ASN A 454 -24.84 14.15 6.95
CA ASN A 454 -24.47 13.62 8.26
C ASN A 454 -23.20 12.76 8.14
N ILE A 455 -22.26 12.96 9.07
CA ILE A 455 -21.02 12.19 9.17
C ILE A 455 -21.22 10.76 9.72
N GLN A 456 -22.37 10.48 10.33
CA GLN A 456 -22.74 9.14 10.79
C GLN A 456 -22.90 8.18 9.60
N ASP A 457 -22.44 6.94 9.78
CA ASP A 457 -22.47 5.85 8.80
C ASP A 457 -21.76 6.16 7.47
N VAL A 458 -20.86 7.15 7.47
CA VAL A 458 -19.98 7.44 6.34
C VAL A 458 -18.79 6.48 6.34
N PRO A 459 -18.45 5.83 5.21
CA PRO A 459 -17.31 4.94 5.10
C PRO A 459 -16.00 5.71 4.90
N PHE A 460 -14.96 5.35 5.65
CA PHE A 460 -13.60 5.83 5.44
C PHE A 460 -12.58 4.80 5.97
N LEU A 461 -11.51 4.54 5.22
CA LEU A 461 -10.46 3.57 5.56
C LEU A 461 -11.00 2.16 5.90
N GLY A 462 -12.09 1.77 5.23
CA GLY A 462 -12.74 0.47 5.39
C GLY A 462 -13.57 0.30 6.67
N PHE A 463 -13.98 1.39 7.33
CA PHE A 463 -14.94 1.37 8.44
C PHE A 463 -16.00 2.45 8.27
N TYR A 464 -17.15 2.26 8.91
CA TYR A 464 -18.18 3.29 9.03
C TYR A 464 -18.02 4.06 10.34
N ASN A 465 -18.34 5.35 10.33
CA ASN A 465 -18.39 6.15 11.54
C ASN A 465 -19.67 5.86 12.34
N ASN A 466 -19.53 5.50 13.61
CA ASN A 466 -20.63 5.42 14.56
C ASN A 466 -20.38 6.32 15.77
N SER A 467 -20.70 7.61 15.64
CA SER A 467 -20.49 8.62 16.68
C SER A 467 -19.06 8.63 17.23
N GLY A 468 -18.07 8.55 16.34
CA GLY A 468 -16.65 8.48 16.69
C GLY A 468 -16.12 7.07 16.89
N TYR A 469 -16.99 6.07 17.01
CA TYR A 469 -16.62 4.66 17.11
C TYR A 469 -16.68 3.99 15.74
N PRO A 470 -15.64 3.28 15.30
CA PRO A 470 -15.70 2.56 14.03
C PRO A 470 -16.53 1.30 14.05
N SER A 471 -17.34 1.11 13.01
CA SER A 471 -18.09 -0.14 12.76
C SER A 471 -17.78 -0.75 11.39
N ARG A 472 -18.07 -2.04 11.24
CA ARG A 472 -17.86 -2.86 10.03
C ARG A 472 -18.95 -3.93 9.94
N ASP A 473 -19.05 -4.55 8.77
CA ASP A 473 -19.93 -5.72 8.56
C ASP A 473 -19.41 -6.93 9.35
N MET A 474 -20.20 -7.36 10.34
CA MET A 474 -19.88 -8.51 11.19
C MET A 474 -19.92 -9.84 10.42
N GLU A 475 -20.81 -9.99 9.43
CA GLU A 475 -20.86 -11.21 8.62
C GLU A 475 -19.56 -11.37 7.81
N GLU A 476 -19.03 -10.27 7.28
CA GLU A 476 -17.75 -10.28 6.60
C GLU A 476 -16.60 -10.65 7.55
N LEU A 477 -16.63 -10.18 8.81
CA LEU A 477 -15.63 -10.57 9.82
C LEU A 477 -15.69 -12.06 10.15
N TYR A 478 -16.89 -12.64 10.32
CA TYR A 478 -17.05 -14.08 10.52
C TYR A 478 -16.55 -14.86 9.30
N ALA A 479 -16.91 -14.42 8.09
CA ALA A 479 -16.47 -15.07 6.86
C ALA A 479 -14.93 -15.01 6.69
N ARG A 480 -14.28 -13.92 7.10
CA ARG A 480 -12.80 -13.81 7.12
C ARG A 480 -12.15 -14.74 8.15
N LEU A 481 -12.84 -15.09 9.24
CA LEU A 481 -12.40 -16.09 10.21
C LEU A 481 -12.51 -17.51 9.65
N VAL A 482 -13.57 -17.80 8.90
CA VAL A 482 -13.77 -19.09 8.20
C VAL A 482 -12.78 -19.26 7.05
N TYR A 483 -12.62 -18.22 6.22
CA TYR A 483 -11.86 -18.27 4.96
C TYR A 483 -10.61 -17.38 5.04
N PRO A 484 -9.50 -17.87 5.64
CA PRO A 484 -8.25 -17.12 5.70
C PRO A 484 -7.70 -16.81 4.30
N GLU A 485 -6.90 -15.75 4.21
CA GLU A 485 -6.22 -15.36 2.97
C GLU A 485 -5.05 -16.31 2.62
N ARG A 486 -4.45 -16.94 3.63
CA ARG A 486 -3.29 -17.83 3.51
C ARG A 486 -3.56 -19.13 4.25
N ALA A 487 -2.72 -20.14 4.02
CA ALA A 487 -2.74 -21.35 4.83
C ALA A 487 -2.63 -20.97 6.32
N SER A 488 -3.47 -21.61 7.15
CA SER A 488 -3.58 -21.31 8.58
C SER A 488 -3.44 -22.61 9.35
N ASP A 489 -2.52 -22.65 10.29
CA ASP A 489 -2.50 -23.65 11.36
C ASP A 489 -3.27 -23.12 12.59
N TYR A 490 -3.26 -23.88 13.69
CA TYR A 490 -3.91 -23.47 14.94
C TYR A 490 -3.26 -22.27 15.62
N ASN A 491 -1.93 -22.13 15.56
CA ASN A 491 -1.21 -20.99 16.14
C ASN A 491 -1.52 -19.69 15.38
N VAL A 492 -1.62 -19.78 14.05
CA VAL A 492 -2.07 -18.70 13.16
C VAL A 492 -3.55 -18.37 13.42
N LEU A 493 -4.42 -19.37 13.60
CA LEU A 493 -5.82 -19.12 13.97
C LEU A 493 -5.92 -18.37 15.31
N MET A 494 -5.16 -18.75 16.34
CA MET A 494 -5.16 -18.03 17.62
C MET A 494 -4.74 -16.57 17.48
N ALA A 495 -3.65 -16.29 16.73
CA ALA A 495 -3.23 -14.91 16.46
C ALA A 495 -4.29 -14.13 15.67
N ARG A 496 -4.96 -14.81 14.73
CA ARG A 496 -6.06 -14.24 13.96
C ARG A 496 -7.28 -13.94 14.83
N CYS A 497 -7.63 -14.77 15.81
CA CYS A 497 -8.70 -14.47 16.77
C CYS A 497 -8.43 -13.15 17.51
N ILE A 498 -7.19 -12.91 17.96
CA ILE A 498 -6.79 -11.63 18.56
C ILE A 498 -6.98 -10.48 17.57
N GLY A 499 -6.43 -10.60 16.36
CA GLY A 499 -6.54 -9.54 15.34
C GLY A 499 -8.00 -9.24 14.95
N HIS A 500 -8.86 -10.26 14.89
CA HIS A 500 -10.29 -10.10 14.64
C HIS A 500 -11.04 -9.45 15.79
N ALA A 501 -10.66 -9.73 17.04
CA ALA A 501 -11.22 -9.05 18.22
C ALA A 501 -10.95 -7.53 18.16
N TYR A 502 -9.74 -7.12 17.77
CA TYR A 502 -9.45 -5.70 17.52
C TYR A 502 -10.21 -5.16 16.31
N ALA A 503 -10.29 -5.91 15.21
CA ALA A 503 -10.97 -5.49 13.99
C ALA A 503 -12.50 -5.33 14.14
N SER A 504 -13.11 -5.94 15.17
CA SER A 504 -14.52 -5.74 15.53
C SER A 504 -14.75 -4.49 16.39
N CYS A 505 -13.67 -3.82 16.81
CA CYS A 505 -13.70 -2.59 17.61
C CYS A 505 -14.46 -2.72 18.94
N GLY A 506 -14.67 -3.95 19.42
CA GLY A 506 -15.44 -4.20 20.64
C GLY A 506 -16.92 -3.78 20.55
N LEU A 507 -17.49 -3.70 19.34
CA LEU A 507 -18.90 -3.32 19.18
C LEU A 507 -19.88 -4.51 19.24
N ASP A 508 -19.44 -5.71 18.87
CA ASP A 508 -20.27 -6.92 18.85
C ASP A 508 -19.79 -7.94 19.89
N ARG A 509 -20.61 -8.12 20.95
CA ARG A 509 -20.32 -9.05 22.05
C ARG A 509 -20.37 -10.51 21.62
N THR A 510 -21.24 -10.86 20.68
CA THR A 510 -21.38 -12.22 20.17
C THR A 510 -20.14 -12.61 19.39
N PHE A 511 -19.68 -11.74 18.49
CA PHE A 511 -18.46 -11.92 17.72
C PHE A 511 -17.26 -12.08 18.64
N TYR A 512 -17.10 -11.18 19.62
CA TYR A 512 -16.05 -11.26 20.61
C TYR A 512 -16.07 -12.59 21.37
N THR A 513 -17.25 -13.06 21.78
CA THR A 513 -17.39 -14.34 22.50
C THR A 513 -16.94 -15.51 21.62
N VAL A 514 -17.30 -15.52 20.34
CA VAL A 514 -16.89 -16.56 19.38
C VAL A 514 -15.38 -16.63 19.22
N VAL A 515 -14.71 -15.50 18.97
CA VAL A 515 -13.25 -15.51 18.80
C VAL A 515 -12.51 -15.82 20.10
N LYS A 516 -13.07 -15.46 21.25
CA LYS A 516 -12.55 -15.80 22.58
C LYS A 516 -12.67 -17.30 22.86
N ASP A 517 -13.82 -17.91 22.60
CA ASP A 517 -14.05 -19.35 22.78
C ASP A 517 -13.07 -20.19 21.95
N ILE A 518 -12.87 -19.83 20.68
CA ILE A 518 -11.87 -20.48 19.82
C ILE A 518 -10.46 -20.36 20.44
N PHE A 519 -10.10 -19.17 20.91
CA PHE A 519 -8.79 -18.93 21.51
C PHE A 519 -8.57 -19.76 22.77
N GLU A 520 -9.54 -19.73 23.71
CA GLU A 520 -9.48 -20.44 24.99
C GLU A 520 -9.48 -21.95 24.79
N TYR A 521 -10.28 -22.47 23.84
CA TYR A 521 -10.25 -23.86 23.43
C TYR A 521 -8.86 -24.29 22.97
N LEU A 522 -8.24 -23.55 22.04
CA LEU A 522 -6.92 -23.89 21.50
C LEU A 522 -5.81 -23.74 22.56
N GLN A 523 -5.92 -22.74 23.43
CA GLN A 523 -5.01 -22.58 24.57
C GLN A 523 -5.09 -23.79 25.51
N GLY A 524 -6.30 -24.30 25.79
CA GLY A 524 -6.51 -25.52 26.58
C GLY A 524 -5.94 -26.79 25.93
N GLN A 525 -5.74 -26.79 24.61
CA GLN A 525 -5.05 -27.85 23.86
C GLN A 525 -3.52 -27.67 23.80
N GLY A 526 -2.98 -26.61 24.41
CA GLY A 526 -1.53 -26.34 24.45
C GLY A 526 -0.98 -25.57 23.25
N PHE A 527 -1.83 -24.99 22.40
CA PHE A 527 -1.38 -24.10 21.32
C PHE A 527 -1.05 -22.70 21.84
N SER A 528 -0.29 -21.94 21.04
CA SER A 528 0.07 -20.56 21.36
C SER A 528 -0.03 -19.64 20.13
N PRO A 529 -0.38 -18.35 20.29
CA PRO A 529 -0.51 -17.46 19.14
C PRO A 529 0.80 -17.29 18.38
N SER A 530 0.73 -17.37 17.05
CA SER A 530 1.86 -17.10 16.16
C SER A 530 2.41 -15.68 16.36
N THR A 531 3.61 -15.58 16.93
CA THR A 531 4.30 -14.30 17.12
C THR A 531 4.61 -13.60 15.80
N LYS A 532 4.75 -14.35 14.70
CA LYS A 532 4.94 -13.77 13.36
C LYS A 532 3.68 -13.01 12.93
N GLU A 533 2.50 -13.59 13.12
CA GLU A 533 1.25 -12.96 12.71
C GLU A 533 0.86 -11.80 13.62
N LEU A 534 1.08 -11.93 14.94
CA LEU A 534 0.90 -10.82 15.87
C LEU A 534 1.81 -9.64 15.50
N ARG A 535 3.10 -9.88 15.22
CA ARG A 535 4.02 -8.83 14.78
C ARG A 535 3.62 -8.18 13.45
N ASN A 536 3.01 -8.93 12.53
CA ASN A 536 2.49 -8.34 11.29
C ASN A 536 1.31 -7.41 11.58
N PHE A 537 0.44 -7.76 12.53
CA PHE A 537 -0.66 -6.90 12.97
C PHE A 537 -0.13 -5.64 13.66
N ASP A 538 0.80 -5.82 14.59
CA ASP A 538 1.50 -4.73 15.31
C ASP A 538 2.05 -3.70 14.34
N PHE A 539 2.75 -4.18 13.33
CA PHE A 539 3.35 -3.37 12.28
C PHE A 539 2.31 -2.60 11.45
N MET A 540 1.18 -3.20 11.09
CA MET A 540 0.15 -2.54 10.30
C MET A 540 -0.64 -1.47 11.07
N HIS A 541 -0.70 -1.59 12.40
CA HIS A 541 -1.59 -0.78 13.22
C HIS A 541 -0.88 0.03 14.31
N GLY A 542 0.44 -0.11 14.46
CA GLY A 542 1.23 0.66 15.40
C GLY A 542 1.04 0.27 16.87
N PHE A 543 0.66 -0.98 17.15
CA PHE A 543 0.43 -1.46 18.52
C PHE A 543 1.36 -2.61 18.85
N HIS A 544 1.61 -2.88 20.14
CA HIS A 544 2.22 -4.13 20.57
C HIS A 544 1.12 -5.07 21.07
N LEU A 545 0.85 -6.13 20.32
CA LEU A 545 -0.06 -7.19 20.74
C LEU A 545 0.70 -8.23 21.57
N THR A 546 0.10 -8.60 22.68
CA THR A 546 0.57 -9.71 23.51
C THR A 546 0.03 -11.03 22.97
N GLN A 547 0.57 -12.14 23.48
CA GLN A 547 0.01 -13.47 23.22
C GLN A 547 -1.25 -13.76 24.07
N SER A 548 -1.72 -12.80 24.88
CA SER A 548 -2.97 -12.94 25.63
C SER A 548 -4.15 -12.44 24.80
N PHE A 549 -5.32 -13.05 24.98
CA PHE A 549 -6.53 -12.57 24.35
C PHE A 549 -6.96 -11.23 24.99
N PRO A 550 -7.26 -10.19 24.20
CA PRO A 550 -7.58 -8.87 24.73
C PRO A 550 -8.99 -8.84 25.34
N THR A 551 -9.16 -8.05 26.38
CA THR A 551 -10.47 -7.68 26.93
C THR A 551 -11.19 -6.66 26.04
N MET A 552 -12.52 -6.60 26.13
CA MET A 552 -13.33 -5.57 25.43
C MET A 552 -12.93 -4.16 25.83
N ASP A 553 -12.60 -3.95 27.11
CA ASP A 553 -12.12 -2.67 27.62
C ASP A 553 -10.77 -2.29 26.98
N GLU A 554 -9.83 -3.23 26.85
CA GLU A 554 -8.55 -2.98 26.15
C GLU A 554 -8.76 -2.63 24.68
N ILE A 555 -9.73 -3.25 24.00
CA ILE A 555 -10.06 -2.94 22.61
C ILE A 555 -10.68 -1.54 22.50
N THR A 556 -11.71 -1.25 23.30
CA THR A 556 -12.47 0.01 23.21
C THR A 556 -11.66 1.21 23.69
N LYS A 557 -10.81 1.03 24.71
CA LYS A 557 -9.90 2.08 25.20
C LYS A 557 -9.07 2.66 24.07
N ARG A 558 -8.54 1.83 23.16
CA ARG A 558 -7.73 2.26 22.00
C ARG A 558 -8.46 3.10 20.96
N LEU A 559 -9.79 3.07 20.96
CA LEU A 559 -10.61 3.89 20.06
C LEU A 559 -10.70 5.35 20.54
N THR A 560 -10.24 5.63 21.77
CA THR A 560 -10.24 6.97 22.35
C THR A 560 -8.87 7.65 22.19
N PRO A 561 -8.81 8.94 21.80
CA PRO A 561 -7.54 9.64 21.52
C PRO A 561 -6.56 9.67 22.70
N ASP A 562 -7.06 9.74 23.94
CA ASP A 562 -6.28 10.02 25.16
C ASP A 562 -5.48 8.82 25.70
N THR A 563 -5.58 7.66 25.05
CA THR A 563 -5.02 6.40 25.58
C THR A 563 -3.81 5.91 24.83
N HIS A 564 -3.44 6.63 23.77
CA HIS A 564 -2.16 6.40 23.12
C HIS A 564 -1.07 6.96 24.03
N PRO A 565 -0.01 6.19 24.34
CA PRO A 565 1.23 6.84 24.76
C PRO A 565 1.56 7.93 23.73
N PRO A 566 2.12 9.08 24.15
CA PRO A 566 2.43 10.18 23.25
C PRO A 566 3.09 9.58 22.02
N ASP A 567 2.43 9.77 20.86
CA ASP A 567 2.70 9.12 19.57
C ASP A 567 4.14 8.62 19.56
N ASN A 568 4.36 7.33 19.84
CA ASN A 568 5.73 6.83 19.93
C ASN A 568 6.37 7.27 18.62
N SER A 569 7.53 7.93 18.71
CA SER A 569 8.33 8.46 17.60
C SER A 569 8.78 7.38 16.60
N GLU A 570 8.17 6.20 16.65
CA GLU A 570 8.42 4.97 15.93
C GLU A 570 7.26 4.56 15.00
N TYR A 571 6.07 5.18 15.04
CA TYR A 571 5.01 4.83 14.06
C TYR A 571 5.40 5.21 12.63
N MET A 572 5.42 4.26 11.70
CA MET A 572 5.64 4.44 10.26
C MET A 572 4.54 3.66 9.53
N PRO A 573 3.97 4.16 8.42
CA PRO A 573 2.95 3.43 7.67
C PRO A 573 3.44 2.02 7.33
N GLY A 574 2.70 1.02 7.83
CA GLY A 574 3.14 -0.35 8.01
C GLY A 574 3.24 -1.21 6.74
N TRP A 575 3.66 -0.67 5.59
CA TRP A 575 3.81 -1.46 4.35
C TRP A 575 5.27 -1.70 3.92
N LEU A 576 6.26 -1.03 4.52
CA LEU A 576 7.68 -1.30 4.23
C LEU A 576 8.61 -1.56 5.43
N PHE A 577 8.27 -1.14 6.65
CA PHE A 577 9.23 -1.10 7.78
C PHE A 577 8.83 -1.79 9.11
N LYS A 578 9.22 -3.05 9.35
CA LYS A 578 9.15 -3.69 10.68
C LYS A 578 10.11 -3.09 11.71
N HIS A 579 9.55 -2.62 12.83
CA HIS A 579 10.29 -1.90 13.86
C HIS A 579 11.24 -2.70 14.77
N ASP A 580 11.45 -4.02 14.60
CA ASP A 580 12.33 -4.75 15.53
C ASP A 580 13.18 -5.90 15.00
N GLU A 581 14.38 -5.98 15.62
CA GLU A 581 15.60 -6.77 15.36
C GLU A 581 16.39 -6.35 14.12
N MET A 582 17.11 -5.21 14.22
CA MET A 582 18.19 -4.91 13.27
C MET A 582 19.17 -6.11 13.21
N PRO A 583 19.45 -6.65 12.01
CA PRO A 583 20.30 -7.83 11.85
C PRO A 583 21.75 -7.65 12.26
N TRP A 584 22.22 -6.48 12.71
CA TRP A 584 23.64 -6.32 13.05
C TRP A 584 24.10 -7.30 14.15
N ARG A 585 23.18 -7.80 14.99
CA ARG A 585 23.49 -8.85 15.98
C ARG A 585 23.58 -10.26 15.38
N THR A 586 22.80 -10.58 14.35
CA THR A 586 22.82 -11.89 13.66
C THR A 586 23.82 -11.94 12.50
N CYS A 587 24.08 -10.82 11.83
CA CYS A 587 25.11 -10.65 10.81
C CYS A 587 26.54 -10.70 11.38
N ARG A 588 26.74 -10.70 12.70
CA ARG A 588 28.05 -11.08 13.27
C ARG A 588 28.41 -12.55 13.04
N ARG A 589 27.46 -13.42 12.67
CA ARG A 589 27.72 -14.84 12.39
C ARG A 589 27.95 -15.17 10.93
N ILE A 590 27.64 -14.28 9.99
CA ILE A 590 28.11 -14.41 8.61
C ILE A 590 29.42 -13.64 8.56
N ARG A 591 30.54 -14.38 8.41
CA ARG A 591 31.90 -13.82 8.33
C ARG A 591 31.88 -12.52 7.55
N THR A 592 32.47 -11.49 8.16
CA THR A 592 32.67 -10.20 7.54
C THR A 592 33.18 -10.38 6.11
N TYR A 593 32.56 -9.69 5.15
CA TYR A 593 32.91 -9.69 3.72
C TYR A 593 34.42 -9.48 3.44
N ARG A 594 35.13 -8.89 4.42
CA ARG A 594 36.59 -8.71 4.46
C ARG A 594 37.36 -10.03 4.41
N ASP A 595 36.79 -11.12 4.91
CA ASP A 595 37.43 -12.44 4.95
C ASP A 595 37.22 -13.24 3.66
N VAL A 596 36.24 -12.84 2.83
CA VAL A 596 35.90 -13.53 1.57
C VAL A 596 36.45 -12.78 0.36
N TYR A 597 36.54 -11.45 0.41
CA TYR A 597 37.06 -10.61 -0.69
C TYR A 597 37.90 -9.43 -0.17
N PRO A 598 39.19 -9.62 0.16
CA PRO A 598 40.03 -8.59 0.78
C PRO A 598 40.40 -7.40 -0.13
N ASN A 599 40.07 -7.45 -1.42
CA ASN A 599 40.55 -6.47 -2.43
C ASN A 599 39.47 -5.49 -2.96
N PHE A 600 38.35 -5.29 -2.25
CA PHE A 600 37.21 -4.48 -2.76
C PHE A 600 36.74 -3.35 -1.81
N CYS A 601 37.67 -2.73 -1.07
CA CYS A 601 37.40 -1.48 -0.35
C CYS A 601 37.74 -0.25 -1.20
#